data_AF-A0A059X6Z8-F1
#
_entry.id   AF-A0A059X6Z8-F1
#
_cell.length_a   1.000
_cell.length_b   1.000
_cell.length_c   1.000
_cell.angle_alpha   90.00
_cell.angle_beta   90.00
_cell.angle_gamma   90.00
#
_symmetry.space_group_name_H-M   'P 1'
#
loop_
_entity.id
_entity.type
_entity.pdbx_description
1 polymer ?
#
loop_
_entity_poly.entity_id
_entity_poly.type
_entity_poly.pdbx_seq_one_letter_code
_entity_poly.pdbx_strand_id
1 'polypeptide(L)'
;MIQFPDNTQDQNTEAADAVVAADQFEQIELETIVDAVPTTRDTAADPDVVADSDADDPAIDVEDSTRLYLREIARVPLLTAEEEVVLAKAIELGVRIRIDPWTAILDLHEWTLHGTEATARAKHPVYALPFGAEAHRIVRSALADESAGDLLSTAPRFGFTEAIDSAQGGPAAELLERARALRAVYNERLDADGFLALLDWAHAVGRHPALREEKSVKAMLDWARDEVAIPALRRWVEAGHDEDFLAKLGYRPEIDDEPTGVLIDQAKAARDHMISA
;
A
#
# COMPACT_ATOMS: atom_id res chain seq x y z
N MET A 1 21.20 40.64 -66.03
CA MET A 1 20.27 39.53 -66.31
C MET A 1 19.58 39.19 -64.99
N ILE A 2 18.59 40.00 -64.61
CA ILE A 2 17.12 39.81 -64.61
C ILE A 2 16.62 39.54 -63.18
N GLN A 3 15.57 40.31 -62.82
CA GLN A 3 14.78 40.43 -61.59
C GLN A 3 14.10 39.12 -61.11
N PHE A 4 14.02 38.95 -59.78
CA PHE A 4 12.83 38.92 -58.86
C PHE A 4 11.49 38.24 -59.32
N PRO A 5 10.48 38.03 -58.44
CA PRO A 5 10.08 36.74 -57.81
C PRO A 5 8.58 36.41 -58.08
N ASP A 6 8.03 35.36 -57.47
CA ASP A 6 6.64 35.22 -56.94
C ASP A 6 6.40 33.72 -56.62
N ASN A 7 6.08 33.32 -55.40
CA ASN A 7 4.79 33.42 -54.71
C ASN A 7 3.67 32.65 -55.42
N THR A 8 3.19 31.56 -54.82
CA THR A 8 1.78 31.36 -54.38
C THR A 8 1.49 29.88 -54.11
N GLN A 9 0.98 29.66 -52.89
CA GLN A 9 0.11 28.61 -52.33
C GLN A 9 -0.39 27.44 -53.21
N ASP A 10 -0.34 26.24 -52.62
CA ASP A 10 -1.47 25.30 -52.42
C ASP A 10 -1.01 24.26 -51.38
N GLN A 11 -1.50 24.26 -50.13
CA GLN A 11 -2.75 23.63 -49.65
C GLN A 11 -2.89 22.13 -49.98
N ASN A 12 -2.51 21.28 -49.02
CA ASN A 12 -3.25 20.08 -48.55
C ASN A 12 -2.39 19.37 -47.48
N THR A 13 -2.67 19.53 -46.19
CA THR A 13 -3.65 18.77 -45.37
C THR A 13 -3.30 17.29 -45.22
N GLU A 14 -2.58 16.97 -44.14
CA GLU A 14 -2.89 15.82 -43.26
C GLU A 14 -2.15 16.04 -41.92
N ALA A 15 -2.81 16.76 -41.02
CA ALA A 15 -2.36 16.91 -39.64
C ALA A 15 -2.74 15.65 -38.87
N ALA A 16 -1.76 15.08 -38.17
CA ALA A 16 -1.94 13.97 -37.26
C ALA A 16 -2.99 14.32 -36.19
N ASP A 17 -4.00 13.46 -36.08
CA ASP A 17 -5.08 13.58 -35.10
C ASP A 17 -4.51 13.46 -33.68
N ALA A 18 -4.60 14.57 -32.95
CA ALA A 18 -4.38 14.64 -31.52
C ALA A 18 -5.70 14.24 -30.83
N VAL A 19 -5.72 13.08 -30.19
CA VAL A 19 -6.86 12.67 -29.37
C VAL A 19 -6.83 13.46 -28.06
N VAL A 20 -7.62 14.53 -28.01
CA VAL A 20 -7.99 15.25 -26.78
C VAL A 20 -9.14 14.48 -26.14
N ALA A 21 -8.86 13.72 -25.08
CA ALA A 21 -9.91 13.14 -24.24
C ALA A 21 -10.45 14.23 -23.32
N ALA A 22 -11.64 14.72 -23.66
CA ALA A 22 -12.38 15.69 -22.88
C ALA A 22 -13.04 15.04 -21.66
N ASP A 23 -13.00 15.80 -20.57
CA ASP A 23 -13.83 15.73 -19.36
C ASP A 23 -15.30 15.39 -19.65
N GLN A 24 -15.83 14.38 -18.96
CA GLN A 24 -17.25 14.21 -18.56
C GLN A 24 -17.44 12.89 -17.79
N PHE A 25 -17.20 12.91 -16.48
CA PHE A 25 -17.84 11.95 -15.56
C PHE A 25 -18.94 12.71 -14.82
N GLU A 26 -20.18 12.49 -15.26
CA GLU A 26 -21.39 12.95 -14.58
C GLU A 26 -21.52 12.30 -13.20
N GLN A 27 -22.07 13.10 -12.30
CA GLN A 27 -22.32 12.84 -10.90
C GLN A 27 -23.21 11.60 -10.69
N ILE A 28 -22.76 10.67 -9.85
CA ILE A 28 -23.65 9.67 -9.22
C ILE A 28 -23.97 10.19 -7.82
N GLU A 29 -25.20 10.66 -7.63
CA GLU A 29 -25.75 10.98 -6.31
C GLU A 29 -26.05 9.68 -5.55
N LEU A 30 -25.44 9.53 -4.37
CA LEU A 30 -25.74 8.45 -3.44
C LEU A 30 -27.00 8.81 -2.63
N GLU A 31 -28.16 8.32 -3.06
CA GLU A 31 -29.36 8.39 -2.23
C GLU A 31 -29.26 7.40 -1.05
N THR A 32 -29.27 7.96 0.17
CA THR A 32 -29.42 7.24 1.43
C THR A 32 -30.81 6.59 1.52
N ILE A 33 -30.86 5.25 1.45
CA ILE A 33 -32.07 4.49 1.74
C ILE A 33 -32.15 4.23 3.25
N VAL A 34 -33.10 4.88 3.91
CA VAL A 34 -33.42 4.70 5.32
C VAL A 34 -34.55 3.66 5.45
N ASP A 35 -34.22 2.61 6.20
CA ASP A 35 -35.05 1.66 6.96
C ASP A 35 -36.60 1.67 6.76
N ALA A 36 -37.13 0.56 6.23
CA ALA A 36 -38.51 0.13 6.48
C ALA A 36 -38.66 -1.38 6.20
N VAL A 37 -38.59 -2.19 7.25
CA VAL A 37 -38.98 -3.61 7.23
C VAL A 37 -40.51 -3.72 7.21
N PRO A 38 -41.16 -4.32 6.18
CA PRO A 38 -42.57 -4.65 6.27
C PRO A 38 -42.75 -6.07 6.81
N THR A 39 -43.37 -6.16 7.99
CA THR A 39 -44.01 -7.38 8.51
C THR A 39 -45.13 -7.80 7.56
N THR A 40 -45.07 -9.01 7.01
CA THR A 40 -46.20 -9.64 6.33
C THR A 40 -46.95 -10.57 7.29
N ARG A 41 -48.22 -10.25 7.51
CA ARG A 41 -49.22 -11.12 8.15
C ARG A 41 -49.88 -11.98 7.08
N ASP A 42 -50.05 -13.27 7.37
CA ASP A 42 -50.94 -14.18 6.66
C ASP A 42 -52.40 -13.71 6.70
N THR A 43 -53.12 -13.79 5.57
CA THR A 43 -54.39 -14.55 5.45
C THR A 43 -54.95 -14.59 4.01
N ALA A 44 -55.02 -15.82 3.47
CA ALA A 44 -56.02 -16.47 2.59
C ALA A 44 -56.87 -15.66 1.57
N ALA A 45 -56.87 -16.06 0.30
CA ALA A 45 -57.80 -17.07 -0.29
C ALA A 45 -57.75 -17.07 -1.84
N ASP A 46 -57.91 -18.26 -2.41
CA ASP A 46 -57.91 -18.71 -3.82
C ASP A 46 -59.01 -18.05 -4.72
N PRO A 47 -58.87 -18.00 -6.07
CA PRO A 47 -59.19 -19.17 -6.91
C PRO A 47 -58.33 -19.35 -8.20
N ASP A 48 -57.77 -20.54 -8.34
CA ASP A 48 -57.95 -21.48 -9.48
C ASP A 48 -57.81 -20.96 -10.93
N VAL A 49 -56.64 -21.20 -11.54
CA VAL A 49 -56.54 -21.66 -12.94
C VAL A 49 -55.24 -22.42 -13.16
N VAL A 50 -55.39 -23.73 -13.32
CA VAL A 50 -54.40 -24.66 -13.87
C VAL A 50 -54.06 -24.33 -15.32
N ALA A 51 -52.78 -24.14 -15.61
CA ALA A 51 -52.20 -24.40 -16.92
C ALA A 51 -50.80 -24.96 -16.70
N ASP A 52 -50.77 -26.29 -16.65
CA ASP A 52 -49.61 -27.13 -16.80
C ASP A 52 -48.94 -26.85 -18.16
N SER A 53 -47.68 -26.42 -18.11
CA SER A 53 -46.73 -26.66 -19.18
C SER A 53 -45.38 -26.95 -18.54
N ASP A 54 -45.24 -28.19 -18.06
CA ASP A 54 -43.96 -28.88 -17.98
C ASP A 54 -43.27 -28.83 -19.35
N ALA A 55 -42.42 -27.83 -19.53
CA ALA A 55 -41.33 -27.87 -20.49
C ALA A 55 -40.10 -28.35 -19.70
N ASP A 56 -39.95 -29.67 -19.63
CA ASP A 56 -38.72 -30.36 -19.22
C ASP A 56 -37.55 -29.90 -20.10
N ASP A 57 -36.81 -28.90 -19.64
CA ASP A 57 -35.41 -28.72 -19.99
C ASP A 57 -34.61 -29.22 -18.78
N PRO A 58 -33.71 -30.22 -18.90
CA PRO A 58 -32.81 -30.62 -17.83
C PRO A 58 -31.70 -29.58 -17.61
N ALA A 59 -32.05 -28.29 -17.66
CA ALA A 59 -31.32 -27.24 -17.01
C ALA A 59 -31.46 -27.52 -15.52
N ILE A 60 -30.36 -27.83 -14.85
CA ILE A 60 -30.23 -27.62 -13.40
C ILE A 60 -30.98 -26.33 -13.10
N ASP A 61 -32.04 -26.40 -12.30
CA ASP A 61 -32.88 -25.25 -11.95
C ASP A 61 -31.94 -24.10 -11.57
N VAL A 62 -31.76 -23.16 -12.50
CA VAL A 62 -30.67 -22.18 -12.44
C VAL A 62 -30.83 -21.33 -11.18
N GLU A 63 -32.08 -21.19 -10.71
CA GLU A 63 -32.41 -20.56 -9.45
C GLU A 63 -31.92 -21.36 -8.23
N ASP A 64 -31.88 -22.69 -8.27
CA ASP A 64 -31.33 -23.51 -7.19
C ASP A 64 -29.79 -23.41 -7.15
N SER A 65 -29.12 -23.39 -8.30
CA SER A 65 -27.66 -23.18 -8.37
C SER A 65 -27.24 -21.79 -7.89
N THR A 66 -28.02 -20.76 -8.24
CA THR A 66 -27.78 -19.38 -7.81
C THR A 66 -28.06 -19.21 -6.32
N ARG A 67 -29.19 -19.77 -5.81
CA ARG A 67 -29.50 -19.75 -4.37
C ARG A 67 -28.47 -20.50 -3.56
N LEU A 68 -27.96 -21.64 -4.05
CA LEU A 68 -26.88 -22.40 -3.43
C LEU A 68 -25.59 -21.57 -3.36
N TYR A 69 -25.20 -20.95 -4.48
CA TYR A 69 -24.02 -20.08 -4.53
C TYR A 69 -24.14 -18.88 -3.58
N LEU A 70 -25.27 -18.16 -3.60
CA LEU A 70 -25.53 -17.02 -2.72
C LEU A 70 -25.50 -17.43 -1.24
N ARG A 71 -26.04 -18.61 -0.92
CA ARG A 71 -25.96 -19.17 0.43
C ARG A 71 -24.52 -19.49 0.83
N GLU A 72 -23.70 -19.96 -0.10
CA GLU A 72 -22.30 -20.30 0.17
C GLU A 72 -21.46 -19.04 0.39
N ILE A 73 -21.56 -18.02 -0.48
CA ILE A 73 -20.83 -16.76 -0.30
C ILE A 73 -21.30 -15.99 0.93
N ALA A 74 -22.58 -16.05 1.29
CA ALA A 74 -23.11 -15.36 2.47
C ALA A 74 -22.63 -15.95 3.80
N ARG A 75 -22.02 -17.15 3.79
CA ARG A 75 -21.40 -17.74 4.99
C ARG A 75 -20.07 -17.08 5.34
N VAL A 76 -19.47 -16.39 4.38
CA VAL A 76 -18.13 -15.86 4.54
C VAL A 76 -18.21 -14.42 5.07
N PRO A 77 -17.63 -14.15 6.25
CA PRO A 77 -17.74 -12.84 6.88
C PRO A 77 -16.87 -11.82 6.14
N LEU A 78 -17.43 -10.64 5.90
CA LEU A 78 -16.68 -9.54 5.28
C LEU A 78 -15.50 -9.11 6.14
N LEU A 79 -14.37 -8.84 5.49
CA LEU A 79 -13.21 -8.25 6.10
C LEU A 79 -13.42 -6.75 6.35
N THR A 80 -12.84 -6.26 7.43
CA THR A 80 -12.67 -4.83 7.65
C THR A 80 -11.47 -4.31 6.85
N ALA A 81 -11.42 -3.00 6.60
CA ALA A 81 -10.32 -2.38 5.87
C ALA A 81 -8.94 -2.65 6.52
N GLU A 82 -8.84 -2.66 7.86
CA GLU A 82 -7.58 -3.03 8.52
C GLU A 82 -7.22 -4.50 8.30
N GLU A 83 -8.19 -5.42 8.32
CA GLU A 83 -7.93 -6.85 8.11
C GLU A 83 -7.42 -7.11 6.68
N GLU A 84 -8.03 -6.49 5.67
CA GLU A 84 -7.54 -6.55 4.28
C GLU A 84 -6.10 -6.04 4.15
N VAL A 85 -5.80 -4.89 4.77
CA VAL A 85 -4.44 -4.31 4.75
C VAL A 85 -3.43 -5.22 5.43
N VAL A 86 -3.77 -5.87 6.55
CA VAL A 86 -2.85 -6.81 7.20
C VAL A 86 -2.57 -8.02 6.32
N LEU A 87 -3.60 -8.60 5.69
CA LEU A 87 -3.42 -9.74 4.78
C LEU A 87 -2.55 -9.36 3.58
N ALA A 88 -2.80 -8.19 2.98
CA ALA A 88 -1.99 -7.67 1.88
C ALA A 88 -0.52 -7.47 2.29
N LYS A 89 -0.27 -6.89 3.48
CA LYS A 89 1.09 -6.72 4.03
C LYS A 89 1.81 -8.04 4.26
N ALA A 90 1.11 -9.06 4.76
CA ALA A 90 1.68 -10.39 4.96
C ALA A 90 2.09 -11.03 3.63
N ILE A 91 1.23 -10.94 2.60
CA ILE A 91 1.52 -11.42 1.25
C ILE A 91 2.74 -10.68 0.67
N GLU A 92 2.76 -9.36 0.78
CA GLU A 92 3.85 -8.53 0.26
C GLU A 92 5.18 -8.86 0.93
N LEU A 93 5.21 -9.03 2.27
CA LEU A 93 6.43 -9.42 2.99
C LEU A 93 6.97 -10.79 2.53
N GLY A 94 6.09 -11.78 2.35
CA GLY A 94 6.52 -13.11 1.86
C GLY A 94 7.01 -13.10 0.41
N VAL A 95 6.54 -12.15 -0.42
CA VAL A 95 7.08 -11.95 -1.77
C VAL A 95 8.42 -11.23 -1.70
N ARG A 96 8.48 -10.08 -1.01
CA ARG A 96 9.67 -9.23 -0.92
C ARG A 96 10.86 -9.91 -0.27
N ILE A 97 10.65 -10.70 0.80
CA ILE A 97 11.78 -11.35 1.49
C ILE A 97 12.61 -12.24 0.56
N ARG A 98 12.02 -12.77 -0.52
CA ARG A 98 12.71 -13.62 -1.49
C ARG A 98 13.48 -12.81 -2.53
N ILE A 99 12.96 -11.67 -2.92
CA ILE A 99 13.45 -10.88 -4.06
C ILE A 99 14.36 -9.76 -3.57
N ASP A 100 13.87 -8.98 -2.61
CA ASP A 100 14.48 -7.75 -2.10
C ASP A 100 14.39 -7.74 -0.55
N PRO A 101 15.15 -8.59 0.17
CA PRO A 101 15.03 -8.76 1.62
C PRO A 101 15.22 -7.45 2.41
N TRP A 102 16.04 -6.53 1.92
CA TRP A 102 16.22 -5.19 2.51
C TRP A 102 14.92 -4.39 2.58
N THR A 103 14.03 -4.48 1.58
CA THR A 103 12.73 -3.80 1.61
C THR A 103 11.80 -4.44 2.63
N ALA A 104 11.78 -5.78 2.70
CA ALA A 104 10.97 -6.52 3.67
C ALA A 104 11.39 -6.20 5.11
N ILE A 105 12.71 -6.11 5.37
CA ILE A 105 13.24 -5.74 6.69
C ILE A 105 12.86 -4.31 7.05
N LEU A 106 12.95 -3.36 6.11
CA LEU A 106 12.57 -1.97 6.35
C LEU A 106 11.07 -1.83 6.64
N ASP A 107 10.22 -2.49 5.85
CA ASP A 107 8.78 -2.48 6.07
C ASP A 107 8.41 -3.12 7.41
N LEU A 108 9.08 -4.22 7.78
CA LEU A 108 8.88 -4.87 9.08
C LEU A 108 9.28 -3.95 10.23
N HIS A 109 10.39 -3.22 10.11
CA HIS A 109 10.82 -2.21 11.07
C HIS A 109 9.74 -1.15 11.27
N GLU A 110 9.31 -0.49 10.19
CA GLU A 110 8.36 0.61 10.27
C GLU A 110 6.98 0.16 10.78
N TRP A 111 6.46 -0.96 10.29
CA TRP A 111 5.11 -1.40 10.66
C TRP A 111 5.04 -1.91 12.10
N THR A 112 6.11 -2.56 12.58
CA THR A 112 6.20 -2.96 13.99
C THR A 112 6.46 -1.78 14.92
N LEU A 113 7.28 -0.81 14.49
CA LEU A 113 7.58 0.40 15.28
C LEU A 113 6.33 1.26 15.49
N HIS A 114 5.49 1.38 14.46
CA HIS A 114 4.32 2.27 14.48
C HIS A 114 3.00 1.55 14.77
N GLY A 115 3.03 0.25 15.05
CA GLY A 115 1.83 -0.53 15.40
C GLY A 115 0.71 -0.41 14.37
N THR A 116 1.03 -0.58 13.08
CA THR A 116 0.05 -0.38 12.01
C THR A 116 -1.08 -1.42 12.07
N GLU A 117 -2.30 -1.04 11.66
CA GLU A 117 -3.50 -1.89 11.74
C GLU A 117 -3.75 -2.45 13.16
N ALA A 118 -3.62 -1.57 14.16
CA ALA A 118 -3.67 -1.93 15.57
C ALA A 118 -4.98 -2.63 15.96
N THR A 119 -6.11 -2.23 15.37
CA THR A 119 -7.43 -2.80 15.68
C THR A 119 -7.51 -4.24 15.21
N ALA A 120 -7.14 -4.50 13.95
CA ALA A 120 -7.12 -5.84 13.38
C ALA A 120 -6.13 -6.76 14.11
N ARG A 121 -4.92 -6.27 14.41
CA ARG A 121 -3.89 -7.08 15.10
C ARG A 121 -4.24 -7.35 16.57
N ALA A 122 -4.93 -6.43 17.25
CA ALA A 122 -5.43 -6.66 18.61
C ALA A 122 -6.56 -7.69 18.63
N LYS A 123 -7.45 -7.64 17.64
CA LYS A 123 -8.59 -8.58 17.52
C LYS A 123 -8.15 -9.99 17.11
N HIS A 124 -7.15 -10.10 16.23
CA HIS A 124 -6.70 -11.36 15.65
C HIS A 124 -5.18 -11.57 15.86
N PRO A 125 -4.76 -12.32 16.90
CA PRO A 125 -3.33 -12.53 17.19
C PRO A 125 -2.52 -13.16 16.05
N VAL A 126 -3.18 -13.91 15.15
CA VAL A 126 -2.56 -14.49 13.94
C VAL A 126 -2.02 -13.42 12.99
N TYR A 127 -2.52 -12.19 13.08
CA TYR A 127 -2.07 -11.04 12.32
C TYR A 127 -0.86 -10.33 12.92
N ALA A 128 -0.26 -10.83 14.00
CA ALA A 128 0.94 -10.19 14.56
C ALA A 128 2.12 -10.23 13.57
N LEU A 129 2.80 -9.09 13.41
CA LEU A 129 4.07 -9.03 12.68
C LEU A 129 5.17 -9.66 13.55
N PRO A 130 5.95 -10.61 13.02
CA PRO A 130 7.00 -11.26 13.79
C PRO A 130 8.28 -10.41 13.80
N PHE A 131 9.18 -10.65 14.76
CA PHE A 131 10.57 -10.17 14.75
C PHE A 131 10.80 -8.65 14.62
N GLY A 132 9.93 -7.83 15.21
CA GLY A 132 10.11 -6.37 15.19
C GLY A 132 11.44 -5.90 15.81
N ALA A 133 11.84 -6.50 16.94
CA ALA A 133 13.09 -6.12 17.61
C ALA A 133 14.33 -6.41 16.75
N GLU A 134 14.34 -7.54 16.06
CA GLU A 134 15.41 -7.91 15.13
C GLU A 134 15.43 -6.98 13.92
N ALA A 135 14.26 -6.66 13.34
CA ALA A 135 14.18 -5.68 12.25
C ALA A 135 14.74 -4.31 12.67
N HIS A 136 14.37 -3.80 13.85
CA HIS A 136 14.87 -2.53 14.38
C HIS A 136 16.38 -2.54 14.56
N ARG A 137 16.93 -3.65 15.08
CA ARG A 137 18.38 -3.82 15.23
C ARG A 137 19.07 -3.83 13.87
N ILE A 138 18.56 -4.56 12.89
CA ILE A 138 19.16 -4.67 11.55
C ILE A 138 19.19 -3.30 10.86
N VAL A 139 18.05 -2.59 10.83
CA VAL A 139 17.98 -1.25 10.22
C VAL A 139 18.96 -0.29 10.88
N ARG A 140 19.02 -0.26 12.21
CA ARG A 140 20.00 0.55 12.94
C ARG A 140 21.45 0.15 12.64
N SER A 141 21.74 -1.14 12.59
CA SER A 141 23.10 -1.64 12.35
C SER A 141 23.56 -1.32 10.94
N ALA A 142 22.70 -1.54 9.94
CA ALA A 142 22.97 -1.22 8.55
C ALA A 142 23.25 0.27 8.32
N LEU A 143 22.49 1.15 8.98
CA LEU A 143 22.69 2.60 8.88
C LEU A 143 23.94 3.08 9.63
N ALA A 144 24.36 2.40 10.70
CA ALA A 144 25.54 2.73 11.48
C ALA A 144 26.82 2.09 10.94
N ASP A 145 26.71 1.18 9.97
CA ASP A 145 27.84 0.49 9.37
C ASP A 145 28.71 1.45 8.54
N GLU A 146 30.02 1.20 8.50
CA GLU A 146 30.96 2.01 7.73
C GLU A 146 30.59 2.04 6.23
N SER A 147 30.05 0.93 5.71
CA SER A 147 29.61 0.84 4.32
C SER A 147 28.40 1.74 3.99
N ALA A 148 27.72 2.34 4.97
CA ALA A 148 26.63 3.29 4.73
C ALA A 148 27.08 4.76 4.86
N GLY A 149 28.33 5.03 5.23
CA GLY A 149 28.81 6.38 5.55
C GLY A 149 28.68 7.40 4.41
N ASP A 150 28.82 6.99 3.15
CA ASP A 150 28.61 7.84 1.97
C ASP A 150 27.13 8.14 1.69
N LEU A 151 26.21 7.32 2.20
CA LEU A 151 24.76 7.52 2.04
C LEU A 151 24.21 8.56 3.01
N LEU A 152 24.80 8.68 4.21
CA LEU A 152 24.42 9.66 5.24
C LEU A 152 24.91 11.07 4.90
N SER A 153 24.43 11.58 3.77
CA SER A 153 24.74 12.92 3.25
C SER A 153 23.67 13.94 3.65
N THR A 154 23.96 15.22 3.43
CA THR A 154 23.01 16.31 3.73
C THR A 154 21.69 16.10 3.00
N ALA A 155 20.57 16.10 3.74
CA ALA A 155 19.26 15.87 3.17
C ALA A 155 18.88 16.96 2.13
N PRO A 156 18.20 16.58 1.03
CA PRO A 156 17.65 17.52 0.05
C PRO A 156 16.73 18.57 0.68
N ARG A 157 16.46 19.65 -0.06
CA ARG A 157 15.42 20.60 0.34
C ARG A 157 14.06 20.05 -0.10
N PHE A 158 13.16 19.83 0.84
CA PHE A 158 11.83 19.26 0.56
C PHE A 158 10.70 20.31 0.41
N GLY A 159 11.02 21.61 0.46
CA GLY A 159 10.02 22.68 0.33
C GLY A 159 9.17 22.94 1.58
N PHE A 160 9.69 22.65 2.78
CA PHE A 160 8.91 22.82 4.02
C PHE A 160 8.52 24.26 4.30
N THR A 161 9.31 25.26 3.91
CA THR A 161 8.97 26.67 4.16
C THR A 161 7.68 27.04 3.45
N GLU A 162 7.58 26.72 2.17
CA GLU A 162 6.41 26.99 1.34
C GLU A 162 5.19 26.17 1.81
N ALA A 163 5.41 24.92 2.22
CA ALA A 163 4.35 24.06 2.77
C ALA A 163 3.80 24.60 4.10
N ILE A 164 4.66 25.07 5.01
CA ILE A 164 4.26 25.66 6.30
C ILE A 164 3.44 26.93 6.08
N ASP A 165 3.90 27.81 5.19
CA ASP A 165 3.18 29.05 4.86
C ASP A 165 1.79 28.74 4.25
N SER A 166 1.73 27.72 3.38
CA SER A 166 0.49 27.27 2.73
C SER A 166 -0.51 26.65 3.70
N ALA A 167 -0.03 26.00 4.77
CA ALA A 167 -0.89 25.41 5.79
C ALA A 167 -1.62 26.45 6.65
N GLN A 168 -1.20 27.73 6.61
CA GLN A 168 -1.84 28.84 7.34
C GLN A 168 -1.99 28.61 8.86
N GLY A 169 -1.10 27.80 9.45
CA GLY A 169 -1.11 27.44 10.86
C GLY A 169 -1.87 26.13 11.17
N GLY A 170 -2.15 25.91 12.46
CA GLY A 170 -2.86 24.71 12.93
C GLY A 170 -2.03 23.41 12.88
N PRO A 171 -2.68 22.25 13.06
CA PRO A 171 -1.99 20.97 13.24
C PRO A 171 -1.06 20.57 12.09
N ALA A 172 -1.42 20.90 10.84
CA ALA A 172 -0.58 20.61 9.67
C ALA A 172 0.73 21.41 9.70
N ALA A 173 0.65 22.71 9.99
CA ALA A 173 1.83 23.57 10.10
C ALA A 173 2.78 23.13 11.23
N GLU A 174 2.24 22.73 12.38
CA GLU A 174 3.04 22.21 13.50
C GLU A 174 3.81 20.94 13.13
N LEU A 175 3.17 20.02 12.40
CA LEU A 175 3.80 18.80 11.91
C LEU A 175 4.87 19.12 10.85
N LEU A 176 4.63 20.05 9.93
CA LEU A 176 5.62 20.46 8.93
C LEU A 176 6.82 21.16 9.55
N GLU A 177 6.62 21.99 10.58
CA GLU A 177 7.73 22.57 11.36
C GLU A 177 8.54 21.47 12.06
N ARG A 178 7.88 20.42 12.57
CA ARG A 178 8.57 19.25 13.12
C ARG A 178 9.41 18.52 12.07
N ALA A 179 8.89 18.34 10.85
CA ALA A 179 9.63 17.78 9.72
C ALA A 179 10.89 18.60 9.41
N ARG A 180 10.73 19.92 9.33
CA ARG A 180 11.84 20.86 9.08
C ARG A 180 12.91 20.79 10.17
N ALA A 181 12.49 20.69 11.44
CA ALA A 181 13.39 20.58 12.58
C ALA A 181 14.18 19.25 12.56
N LEU A 182 13.52 18.12 12.29
CA LEU A 182 14.19 16.82 12.19
C LEU A 182 15.25 16.82 11.09
N ARG A 183 14.94 17.37 9.92
CA ARG A 183 15.91 17.57 8.84
C ARG A 183 17.10 18.42 9.28
N ALA A 184 16.87 19.50 10.02
CA ALA A 184 17.96 20.35 10.51
C ALA A 184 18.87 19.61 11.50
N VAL A 185 18.29 18.88 12.46
CA VAL A 185 19.03 18.05 13.42
C VAL A 185 19.84 16.97 12.72
N TYR A 186 19.25 16.27 11.74
CA TYR A 186 19.98 15.28 10.96
C TYR A 186 21.15 15.92 10.21
N ASN A 187 20.94 17.04 9.50
CA ASN A 187 22.00 17.69 8.74
C ASN A 187 23.16 18.23 9.61
N GLU A 188 22.90 18.54 10.88
CA GLU A 188 23.95 18.95 11.83
C GLU A 188 24.82 17.77 12.27
N ARG A 189 24.22 16.58 12.41
CA ARG A 189 24.88 15.40 12.96
C ARG A 189 25.45 14.46 11.90
N LEU A 190 24.73 14.28 10.79
CA LEU A 190 24.98 13.32 9.72
C LEU A 190 25.28 11.91 10.25
N ASP A 191 24.45 11.46 11.19
CA ASP A 191 24.57 10.15 11.85
C ASP A 191 23.31 9.31 11.73
N ALA A 192 23.46 8.01 12.00
CA ALA A 192 22.38 7.03 11.90
C ALA A 192 21.20 7.35 12.84
N ASP A 193 21.46 7.86 14.05
CA ASP A 193 20.39 8.21 15.00
C ASP A 193 19.55 9.40 14.53
N GLY A 194 20.19 10.47 14.04
CA GLY A 194 19.49 11.61 13.46
C GLY A 194 18.70 11.23 12.21
N PHE A 195 19.28 10.35 11.38
CA PHE A 195 18.63 9.85 10.19
C PHE A 195 17.39 8.97 10.52
N LEU A 196 17.53 8.02 11.45
CA LEU A 196 16.44 7.17 11.92
C LEU A 196 15.28 7.99 12.47
N ALA A 197 15.57 9.00 13.30
CA ALA A 197 14.54 9.88 13.83
C ALA A 197 13.75 10.61 12.73
N LEU A 198 14.40 10.95 11.60
CA LEU A 198 13.75 11.54 10.44
C LEU A 198 12.92 10.50 9.67
N LEU A 199 13.49 9.34 9.36
CA LEU A 199 12.84 8.25 8.61
C LEU A 199 11.57 7.76 9.33
N ASP A 200 11.70 7.39 10.61
CA ASP A 200 10.61 6.84 11.42
C ASP A 200 9.48 7.88 11.55
N TRP A 201 9.83 9.14 11.74
CA TRP A 201 8.83 10.20 11.82
C TRP A 201 8.13 10.46 10.48
N ALA A 202 8.88 10.49 9.37
CA ALA A 202 8.32 10.68 8.03
C ALA A 202 7.31 9.57 7.69
N HIS A 203 7.65 8.33 8.01
CA HIS A 203 6.78 7.19 7.80
C HIS A 203 5.51 7.27 8.65
N ALA A 204 5.65 7.58 9.94
CA ALA A 204 4.51 7.69 10.86
C ALA A 204 3.55 8.79 10.42
N VAL A 205 4.08 9.98 10.08
CA VAL A 205 3.26 11.16 9.79
C VAL A 205 2.63 11.11 8.40
N GLY A 206 3.22 10.39 7.44
CA GLY A 206 2.67 10.26 6.08
C GLY A 206 1.27 9.63 6.04
N ARG A 207 0.85 8.94 7.09
CA ARG A 207 -0.53 8.41 7.24
C ARG A 207 -1.50 9.37 7.94
N HIS A 208 -0.98 10.43 8.54
CA HIS A 208 -1.78 11.39 9.30
C HIS A 208 -2.72 12.14 8.34
N PRO A 209 -4.03 12.24 8.63
CA PRO A 209 -5.00 12.87 7.72
C PRO A 209 -4.62 14.29 7.29
N ALA A 210 -3.96 15.06 8.16
CA ALA A 210 -3.54 16.41 7.87
C ALA A 210 -2.38 16.53 6.86
N LEU A 211 -1.61 15.46 6.64
CA LEU A 211 -0.40 15.47 5.80
C LEU A 211 -0.33 14.32 4.78
N ARG A 212 -1.40 13.53 4.63
CA ARG A 212 -1.42 12.36 3.74
C ARG A 212 -1.08 12.71 2.29
N GLU A 213 -1.57 13.84 1.81
CA GLU A 213 -1.34 14.32 0.44
C GLU A 213 -0.14 15.26 0.32
N GLU A 214 0.61 15.45 1.42
CA GLU A 214 1.61 16.51 1.48
C GLU A 214 2.93 16.09 0.83
N LYS A 215 3.20 16.71 -0.33
CA LYS A 215 4.31 16.34 -1.22
C LYS A 215 5.67 16.47 -0.55
N SER A 216 5.85 17.45 0.33
CA SER A 216 7.12 17.65 1.05
C SER A 216 7.44 16.49 1.99
N VAL A 217 6.45 15.95 2.68
CA VAL A 217 6.63 14.77 3.56
C VAL A 217 6.87 13.53 2.73
N LYS A 218 6.09 13.35 1.65
CA LYS A 218 6.30 12.24 0.72
C LYS A 218 7.72 12.25 0.12
N ALA A 219 8.19 13.40 -0.36
CA ALA A 219 9.54 13.54 -0.89
C ALA A 219 10.62 13.25 0.16
N MET A 220 10.41 13.65 1.42
CA MET A 220 11.31 13.31 2.51
C MET A 220 11.34 11.80 2.79
N LEU A 221 10.18 11.14 2.78
CA LEU A 221 10.08 9.70 2.99
C LEU A 221 10.69 8.91 1.82
N ASP A 222 10.36 9.28 0.58
CA ASP A 222 10.88 8.64 -0.63
C ASP A 222 12.42 8.74 -0.64
N TRP A 223 12.99 9.92 -0.37
CA TRP A 223 14.44 10.09 -0.23
C TRP A 223 15.03 9.22 0.88
N ALA A 224 14.45 9.27 2.09
CA ALA A 224 14.99 8.54 3.23
C ALA A 224 14.95 7.02 2.99
N ARG A 225 13.87 6.51 2.38
CA ARG A 225 13.74 5.08 2.08
C ARG A 225 14.64 4.67 0.92
N ASP A 226 14.47 5.30 -0.23
CA ASP A 226 14.95 4.77 -1.50
C ASP A 226 16.40 5.15 -1.78
N GLU A 227 16.84 6.32 -1.31
CA GLU A 227 18.21 6.79 -1.54
C GLU A 227 19.18 6.46 -0.40
N VAL A 228 18.68 6.14 0.80
CA VAL A 228 19.53 5.92 1.98
C VAL A 228 19.27 4.58 2.66
N ALA A 229 18.06 4.35 3.22
CA ALA A 229 17.81 3.19 4.06
C ALA A 229 17.86 1.86 3.29
N ILE A 230 17.23 1.79 2.12
CA ILE A 230 17.24 0.60 1.26
C ILE A 230 18.67 0.31 0.76
N PRO A 231 19.44 1.28 0.21
CA PRO A 231 20.82 1.03 -0.17
C PRO A 231 21.71 0.58 1.00
N ALA A 232 21.55 1.15 2.20
CA ALA A 232 22.31 0.73 3.39
C ALA A 232 21.99 -0.72 3.78
N LEU A 233 20.70 -1.07 3.84
CA LEU A 233 20.25 -2.44 4.13
C LEU A 233 20.69 -3.43 3.07
N ARG A 234 20.68 -3.03 1.80
CA ARG A 234 21.16 -3.87 0.70
C ARG A 234 22.64 -4.19 0.88
N ARG A 235 23.48 -3.18 1.12
CA ARG A 235 24.92 -3.36 1.39
C ARG A 235 25.15 -4.26 2.60
N TRP A 236 24.37 -4.09 3.67
CA TRP A 236 24.42 -4.95 4.86
C TRP A 236 24.14 -6.42 4.55
N VAL A 237 23.06 -6.69 3.81
CA VAL A 237 22.67 -8.06 3.43
C VAL A 237 23.70 -8.68 2.47
N GLU A 238 24.14 -7.93 1.46
CA GLU A 238 25.11 -8.40 0.46
C GLU A 238 26.51 -8.65 1.05
N ALA A 239 26.83 -8.01 2.18
CA ALA A 239 28.04 -8.27 2.96
C ALA A 239 27.95 -9.56 3.82
N GLY A 240 26.84 -10.30 3.77
CA GLY A 240 26.64 -11.56 4.51
C GLY A 240 26.25 -11.35 5.98
N HIS A 241 25.75 -10.17 6.35
CA HIS A 241 25.23 -9.96 7.70
C HIS A 241 23.84 -10.57 7.85
N ASP A 242 23.58 -11.16 9.03
CA ASP A 242 22.28 -11.70 9.44
C ASP A 242 21.71 -12.84 8.55
N GLU A 243 22.58 -13.56 7.83
CA GLU A 243 22.21 -14.66 6.92
C GLU A 243 21.26 -15.70 7.56
N ASP A 244 21.58 -16.20 8.76
CA ASP A 244 20.73 -17.18 9.46
C ASP A 244 19.32 -16.64 9.74
N PHE A 245 19.24 -15.35 10.11
CA PHE A 245 17.96 -14.70 10.39
C PHE A 245 17.17 -14.46 9.10
N LEU A 246 17.83 -13.99 8.04
CA LEU A 246 17.22 -13.81 6.73
C LEU A 246 16.71 -15.15 6.15
N ALA A 247 17.48 -16.23 6.30
CA ALA A 247 17.08 -17.58 5.91
C ALA A 247 15.89 -18.11 6.72
N LYS A 248 15.77 -17.72 7.99
CA LYS A 248 14.59 -18.01 8.83
C LYS A 248 13.34 -17.25 8.34
N LEU A 249 13.50 -16.02 7.87
CA LEU A 249 12.38 -15.24 7.31
C LEU A 249 11.94 -15.76 5.94
N GLY A 250 12.87 -16.28 5.15
CA GLY A 250 12.61 -16.90 3.84
C GLY A 250 13.56 -16.47 2.71
N TYR A 251 14.63 -15.73 3.00
CA TYR A 251 15.62 -15.34 2.00
C TYR A 251 16.67 -16.44 1.83
N ARG A 252 16.65 -17.11 0.66
CA ARG A 252 17.61 -18.17 0.29
C ARG A 252 17.98 -18.01 -1.19
N PRO A 253 18.91 -17.10 -1.53
CA PRO A 253 19.20 -16.75 -2.92
C PRO A 253 19.83 -17.90 -3.73
N GLU A 254 20.47 -18.86 -3.07
CA GLU A 254 21.22 -19.94 -3.72
C GLU A 254 20.46 -21.28 -3.80
N ILE A 255 19.24 -21.37 -3.25
CA ILE A 255 18.51 -22.64 -3.10
C ILE A 255 17.22 -22.59 -3.94
N ASP A 256 17.12 -23.49 -4.93
CA ASP A 256 15.95 -23.67 -5.80
C ASP A 256 15.00 -24.75 -5.24
N ASP A 257 14.65 -24.64 -3.96
CA ASP A 257 13.69 -25.51 -3.27
C ASP A 257 12.33 -24.80 -3.11
N GLU A 258 11.32 -25.54 -2.61
CA GLU A 258 10.04 -24.94 -2.28
C GLU A 258 10.23 -23.76 -1.30
N PRO A 259 9.66 -22.57 -1.62
CA PRO A 259 9.76 -21.40 -0.75
C PRO A 259 9.19 -21.69 0.63
N THR A 260 10.04 -21.54 1.66
CA THR A 260 9.73 -21.76 3.07
C THR A 260 10.40 -20.70 3.94
N GLY A 261 9.76 -20.36 5.06
CA GLY A 261 10.22 -19.31 5.98
C GLY A 261 9.05 -18.60 6.61
N VAL A 262 9.27 -17.96 7.76
CA VAL A 262 8.16 -17.42 8.57
C VAL A 262 7.29 -16.43 7.77
N LEU A 263 7.89 -15.52 6.99
CA LEU A 263 7.13 -14.55 6.21
C LEU A 263 6.45 -15.19 4.99
N ILE A 264 7.05 -16.24 4.42
CA ILE A 264 6.46 -16.99 3.31
C ILE A 264 5.24 -17.79 3.81
N ASP A 265 5.33 -18.43 4.96
CA ASP A 265 4.25 -19.20 5.55
C ASP A 265 3.08 -18.29 5.96
N GLN A 266 3.38 -17.11 6.52
CA GLN A 266 2.37 -16.07 6.78
C GLN A 266 1.71 -15.55 5.50
N ALA A 267 2.47 -15.36 4.42
CA ALA A 267 1.93 -14.96 3.12
C ALA A 267 1.01 -16.02 2.51
N LYS A 268 1.37 -17.32 2.63
CA LYS A 268 0.52 -18.44 2.20
C LYS A 268 -0.81 -18.43 2.97
N ALA A 269 -0.74 -18.38 4.30
CA ALA A 269 -1.92 -18.32 5.15
C ALA A 269 -2.80 -17.08 4.87
N ALA A 270 -2.20 -15.93 4.60
CA ALA A 270 -2.94 -14.71 4.28
C ALA A 270 -3.66 -14.80 2.92
N ARG A 271 -3.02 -15.41 1.92
CA ARG A 271 -3.64 -15.67 0.62
C ARG A 271 -4.80 -16.64 0.73
N ASP A 272 -4.61 -17.73 1.47
CA ASP A 272 -5.67 -18.71 1.72
C ASP A 272 -6.84 -18.05 2.45
N HIS A 273 -6.56 -17.15 3.39
CA HIS A 273 -7.61 -16.36 4.04
C HIS A 273 -8.33 -15.47 3.03
N MET A 274 -7.63 -14.70 2.19
CA MET A 274 -8.30 -13.84 1.19
C MET A 274 -9.16 -14.61 0.16
N ILE A 275 -8.83 -15.86 -0.15
CA ILE A 275 -9.59 -16.69 -1.10
C ILE A 275 -10.76 -17.40 -0.41
N SER A 276 -10.64 -17.65 0.89
CA SER A 276 -11.68 -18.30 1.71
C SER A 276 -12.56 -17.33 2.50
N ALA A 277 -12.25 -16.03 2.46
CA ALA A 277 -12.96 -14.89 3.03
C ALA A 277 -13.98 -14.26 2.06
#